data_AF-A0A397A9I1-F1
#
_entry.id   AF-A0A397A9I1-F1
#
_cell.length_a   1.000
_cell.length_b   1.000
_cell.length_c   1.000
_cell.angle_alpha   90.00
_cell.angle_beta   90.00
_cell.angle_gamma   90.00
#
_symmetry.space_group_name_H-M   'P 1'
#
loop_
_entity.id
_entity.type
_entity.pdbx_description
1 polymer ?
#
loop_
_entity_poly.entity_id
_entity_poly.type
_entity_poly.pdbx_seq_one_letter_code
_entity_poly.pdbx_strand_id
1 'polypeptide(L)'
;MGNDGGVIAVARKYMRHGHQKQRDEKGDQDALREKRTTMCALTDEPLQEPIVACKLGNLFNKDRLIEKLLDRSLPEKFDYIRSMKDVVTCKFYPAPEAKSATENSNMKRATNRFRFH
;
A
#
# COMPACT_ATOMS: atom_id res chain seq x y z
N MET A 1 27.00 -9.69 51.06
CA MET A 1 26.39 -10.96 51.54
C MET A 1 24.88 -10.80 51.45
N GLY A 2 24.19 -11.87 51.04
CA GLY A 2 22.94 -11.81 50.30
C GLY A 2 21.65 -11.56 51.09
N ASN A 3 20.66 -11.09 50.34
CA ASN A 3 19.21 -11.26 50.46
C ASN A 3 18.63 -10.51 49.23
N ASP A 4 17.78 -11.01 48.35
CA ASP A 4 16.57 -11.79 48.57
C ASP A 4 16.30 -12.70 47.36
N GLY A 5 16.26 -13.99 47.63
CA GLY A 5 15.58 -14.95 46.77
C GLY A 5 14.07 -14.77 46.92
N GLY A 6 13.40 -14.44 45.82
CA GLY A 6 11.95 -14.27 45.80
C GLY A 6 11.42 -14.49 44.40
N VAL A 7 11.42 -15.76 43.98
CA VAL A 7 10.75 -16.19 42.75
C VAL A 7 9.27 -15.87 42.91
N ILE A 8 8.80 -14.85 42.22
CA ILE A 8 7.42 -14.82 41.77
C ILE A 8 7.48 -14.59 40.26
N ALA A 9 7.51 -15.69 39.53
CA ALA A 9 7.10 -15.76 38.13
C ALA A 9 5.59 -15.51 38.02
N VAL A 10 5.12 -14.32 38.40
CA VAL A 10 3.80 -13.79 38.08
C VAL A 10 4.02 -12.87 36.88
N ALA A 11 3.71 -13.24 35.64
CA ALA A 11 2.95 -14.40 35.22
C ALA A 11 3.41 -14.89 33.84
N ARG A 12 3.64 -16.20 33.73
CA ARG A 12 3.54 -16.91 32.45
C ARG A 12 2.15 -16.77 31.81
N LYS A 13 1.13 -16.29 32.54
CA LYS A 13 -0.19 -15.93 32.00
C LYS A 13 -0.22 -14.57 31.27
N TYR A 14 0.76 -13.68 31.46
CA TYR A 14 0.86 -12.43 30.68
C TYR A 14 1.81 -12.56 29.48
N MET A 15 2.65 -13.59 29.42
CA MET A 15 3.64 -13.79 28.36
C MET A 15 3.18 -14.65 27.18
N ARG A 16 1.89 -15.02 27.07
CA ARG A 16 1.44 -15.82 25.92
C ARG A 16 -0.01 -15.61 25.47
N HIS A 17 -0.54 -14.40 25.64
CA HIS A 17 -1.77 -13.97 24.95
C HIS A 17 -1.52 -12.86 23.90
N GLY A 18 -0.27 -12.40 23.74
CA GLY A 18 0.09 -11.34 22.79
C GLY A 18 0.34 -11.78 21.34
N HIS A 19 0.20 -13.07 21.01
CA HIS A 19 0.60 -13.59 19.70
C HIS A 19 -0.54 -13.91 18.73
N GLN A 20 -1.80 -13.94 19.18
CA GLN A 20 -2.94 -14.17 18.27
C GLN A 20 -3.42 -12.86 17.63
N LYS A 21 -3.66 -11.81 18.43
CA LYS A 21 -4.31 -10.57 17.94
C LYS A 21 -3.41 -9.71 17.04
N GLN A 22 -2.09 -9.69 17.29
CA GLN A 22 -1.15 -8.91 16.47
C GLN A 22 -0.97 -9.47 15.06
N ARG A 23 -1.25 -10.75 14.81
CA ARG A 23 -0.96 -11.37 13.51
C ARG A 23 -1.99 -10.95 12.46
N ASP A 24 -3.26 -10.90 12.87
CA ASP A 24 -4.36 -10.48 12.00
C ASP A 24 -4.28 -8.98 11.70
N GLU A 25 -4.04 -8.15 12.72
CA GLU A 25 -3.87 -6.69 12.57
C GLU A 25 -2.70 -6.32 11.64
N LYS A 26 -1.61 -7.10 11.64
CA LYS A 26 -0.47 -6.86 10.73
C LYS A 26 -0.79 -7.25 9.29
N GLY A 27 -1.49 -8.36 9.07
CA GLY A 27 -1.90 -8.79 7.72
C GLY A 27 -2.79 -7.76 7.03
N ASP A 28 -3.71 -7.15 7.78
CA ASP A 28 -4.60 -6.10 7.27
C ASP A 28 -3.83 -4.83 6.87
N GLN A 29 -2.80 -4.46 7.65
CA GLN A 29 -1.94 -3.31 7.35
C GLN A 29 -1.11 -3.53 6.09
N ASP A 30 -0.55 -4.73 5.91
CA ASP A 30 0.23 -5.06 4.74
C ASP A 30 -0.64 -5.11 3.48
N ALA A 31 -1.85 -5.66 3.57
CA ALA A 31 -2.82 -5.61 2.48
C ALA A 31 -3.21 -4.15 2.12
N LEU A 32 -3.35 -3.26 3.10
CA LEU A 32 -3.60 -1.84 2.85
C LEU A 32 -2.43 -1.17 2.11
N ARG A 33 -1.19 -1.49 2.51
CA ARG A 33 0.01 -0.96 1.86
C ARG A 33 0.10 -1.42 0.41
N GLU A 34 -0.11 -2.71 0.18
CA GLU A 34 -0.11 -3.29 -1.17
C GLU A 34 -1.14 -2.60 -2.07
N LYS A 35 -2.37 -2.42 -1.58
CA LYS A 35 -3.42 -1.69 -2.31
C LYS A 35 -2.98 -0.28 -2.68
N ARG A 36 -2.41 0.49 -1.75
CA ARG A 36 -1.95 1.88 -2.01
C ARG A 36 -0.86 1.96 -3.06
N THR A 37 -0.04 0.92 -3.20
CA THR A 37 1.07 0.89 -4.17
C THR A 37 0.73 0.25 -5.52
N THR A 38 -0.40 -0.46 -5.62
CA THR A 38 -0.75 -1.25 -6.82
C THR A 38 -2.07 -0.82 -7.47
N MET A 39 -2.94 -0.13 -6.74
CA MET A 39 -4.26 0.28 -7.19
C MET A 39 -4.38 1.81 -7.25
N CYS A 40 -5.17 2.29 -8.19
CA CYS A 40 -5.56 3.68 -8.34
C CYS A 40 -6.48 4.09 -7.18
N ALA A 41 -6.11 5.14 -6.44
CA ALA A 41 -6.89 5.57 -5.27
C ALA A 41 -8.24 6.21 -5.62
N LEU A 42 -8.54 6.46 -6.90
CA LEU A 42 -9.84 6.98 -7.37
C LEU A 42 -10.82 5.89 -7.80
N THR A 43 -10.34 4.90 -8.55
CA THR A 43 -11.18 3.89 -9.22
C THR A 43 -11.01 2.49 -8.66
N ASP A 44 -10.05 2.28 -7.76
CA ASP A 44 -9.61 0.96 -7.27
C ASP A 44 -9.20 -0.01 -8.39
N GLU A 45 -8.91 0.51 -9.58
CA GLU A 45 -8.37 -0.22 -10.72
C GLU A 45 -6.85 -0.40 -10.58
N PRO A 46 -6.25 -1.44 -11.20
CA PRO A 46 -4.80 -1.59 -11.20
C PRO A 46 -4.10 -0.39 -11.86
N LEU A 47 -2.93 -0.01 -11.32
CA LEU A 47 -2.15 1.10 -11.86
C LEU A 47 -1.62 0.78 -13.26
N GLN A 48 -1.83 1.71 -14.19
CA GLN A 48 -1.39 1.62 -15.58
C GLN A 48 -0.62 2.89 -15.95
N GLU A 49 0.45 2.73 -16.72
CA GLU A 49 1.21 3.87 -17.23
C GLU A 49 0.37 4.66 -18.25
N PRO A 50 0.32 6.00 -18.17
CA PRO A 50 1.08 6.88 -17.29
C PRO A 50 0.48 7.03 -15.87
N ILE A 51 1.31 6.85 -14.84
CA ILE A 51 0.91 6.97 -13.43
C ILE A 51 1.27 8.36 -12.91
N VAL A 52 0.40 8.94 -12.09
CA VAL A 52 0.63 10.22 -11.41
C VAL A 52 0.46 10.08 -9.89
N ALA A 53 1.27 10.82 -9.14
CA ALA A 53 1.18 10.90 -7.68
C ALA A 53 0.73 12.29 -7.24
N CYS A 54 -0.08 12.36 -6.18
CA CYS A 54 -0.43 13.63 -5.55
C CYS A 54 0.50 13.98 -4.38
N LYS A 55 0.33 15.21 -3.85
CA LYS A 55 1.09 15.75 -2.70
C LYS A 55 1.00 14.89 -1.42
N LEU A 56 -0.08 14.09 -1.28
CA LEU A 56 -0.29 13.19 -0.14
C LEU A 56 0.26 11.77 -0.38
N GLY A 57 0.88 11.52 -1.52
CA GLY A 57 1.46 10.21 -1.87
C GLY A 57 0.45 9.16 -2.34
N ASN A 58 -0.76 9.56 -2.74
CA ASN A 58 -1.70 8.65 -3.41
C ASN A 58 -1.36 8.57 -4.91
N LEU A 59 -1.52 7.38 -5.48
CA LEU A 59 -1.25 7.07 -6.88
C LEU A 59 -2.55 7.00 -7.68
N PHE A 60 -2.52 7.53 -8.89
CA PHE A 60 -3.66 7.55 -9.81
C PHE A 60 -3.22 7.21 -11.24
N ASN A 61 -4.13 6.60 -11.98
CA ASN A 61 -4.01 6.52 -13.43
C ASN A 61 -4.30 7.91 -14.01
N LYS A 62 -3.39 8.44 -14.82
CA LYS A 62 -3.51 9.80 -15.35
C LYS A 62 -4.81 10.00 -16.11
N ASP A 63 -5.23 9.00 -16.90
CA ASP A 63 -6.43 9.06 -17.73
C ASP A 63 -7.69 9.20 -16.87
N ARG A 64 -7.83 8.35 -15.85
CA ARG A 64 -8.94 8.41 -14.89
C ARG A 64 -8.98 9.71 -14.11
N LEU A 65 -7.82 10.23 -13.71
CA LEU A 65 -7.76 11.50 -13.00
C LEU A 65 -8.22 12.66 -13.90
N ILE A 66 -7.83 12.66 -15.18
CA ILE A 66 -8.25 13.68 -16.15
C ILE A 66 -9.76 13.62 -16.36
N GLU A 67 -10.32 12.42 -16.60
CA GLU A 67 -11.77 12.21 -16.74
C GLU A 67 -12.52 12.83 -15.55
N LYS A 68 -12.10 12.51 -14.32
CA LYS A 68 -12.74 13.02 -13.10
C LYS A 68 -12.57 14.53 -12.88
N LEU A 69 -11.45 15.10 -13.29
CA LEU A 69 -11.20 16.54 -13.22
C LEU A 69 -12.08 17.31 -14.21
N LEU A 70 -12.29 16.78 -15.42
CA LEU A 70 -13.19 17.36 -16.42
C LEU A 70 -14.64 17.31 -15.94
N ASP A 71 -15.05 16.18 -15.37
CA ASP A 71 -16.40 15.99 -14.84
C ASP A 71 -16.65 16.71 -13.49
N ARG A 72 -15.60 17.27 -12.87
CA ARG A 72 -15.63 17.83 -11.51
C ARG A 72 -16.27 16.87 -10.49
N SER A 73 -16.08 15.56 -10.68
CA SER A 73 -16.71 14.50 -9.88
C SER A 73 -15.73 13.82 -8.92
N LEU A 74 -14.72 14.56 -8.46
CA LEU A 74 -13.75 14.07 -7.50
C LEU A 74 -14.41 13.92 -6.11
N PRO A 75 -14.13 12.82 -5.39
CA PRO A 75 -14.52 12.68 -3.99
C PRO A 75 -13.93 13.81 -3.13
N GLU A 76 -14.61 14.20 -2.05
CA GLU A 76 -14.13 15.22 -1.10
C GLU A 76 -12.71 14.93 -0.57
N LYS A 77 -12.37 13.64 -0.44
CA LYS A 77 -11.04 13.17 -0.04
C LYS A 77 -9.91 13.60 -0.98
N PHE A 78 -10.23 14.00 -2.22
CA PHE A 78 -9.29 14.36 -3.27
C PHE A 78 -9.53 15.77 -3.83
N ASP A 79 -10.35 16.59 -3.18
CA ASP A 79 -10.72 17.95 -3.64
C ASP A 79 -9.53 18.94 -3.72
N TYR A 80 -8.41 18.61 -3.05
CA TYR A 80 -7.17 19.36 -3.17
C TYR A 80 -6.50 19.24 -4.56
N ILE A 81 -6.90 18.26 -5.38
CA ILE A 81 -6.41 18.10 -6.75
C ILE A 81 -7.34 18.90 -7.66
N ARG A 82 -6.92 20.12 -8.02
CA ARG A 82 -7.72 21.01 -8.87
C ARG A 82 -7.23 21.05 -10.31
N SER A 83 -5.96 20.73 -10.51
CA SER A 83 -5.33 20.80 -11.82
C SER A 83 -4.23 19.75 -11.97
N MET A 84 -3.81 19.52 -13.21
CA MET A 84 -2.67 18.64 -13.51
C MET A 84 -1.34 19.14 -12.96
N LYS A 85 -1.26 20.39 -12.46
CA LYS A 85 -0.07 20.93 -11.79
C LYS A 85 0.06 20.42 -10.35
N ASP A 86 -1.03 19.94 -9.75
CA ASP A 86 -1.05 19.44 -8.38
C ASP A 86 -0.58 17.98 -8.26
N VAL A 87 -0.30 17.34 -9.40
CA VAL A 87 0.17 15.97 -9.50
C VAL A 87 1.48 15.89 -10.26
N VAL A 88 2.28 14.89 -9.94
CA VAL A 88 3.58 14.64 -10.56
C VAL A 88 3.52 13.31 -11.28
N THR A 89 4.00 13.27 -12.53
CA THR A 89 4.13 12.03 -13.29
C THR A 89 5.23 11.16 -12.72
N CYS A 90 4.91 9.93 -12.38
CA CYS A 90 5.84 8.94 -11.84
C CYS A 90 6.14 7.88 -12.91
N LYS A 91 7.40 7.50 -13.04
CA LYS A 91 7.84 6.38 -13.88
C LYS A 91 8.14 5.20 -12.97
N PHE A 92 7.45 4.09 -13.18
CA PHE A 92 7.66 2.87 -12.41
C PHE A 92 8.51 1.92 -13.24
N TYR A 93 9.60 1.44 -12.66
CA TYR A 93 10.42 0.43 -13.30
C TYR A 93 10.21 -0.89 -12.55
N PRO A 94 9.82 -1.98 -13.24
CA PRO A 94 9.80 -3.28 -12.61
C PRO A 94 11.23 -3.64 -12.19
N ALA A 95 11.37 -4.28 -11.03
CA ALA A 95 12.66 -4.81 -10.61
C ALA A 95 13.19 -5.79 -11.68
N PRO A 96 14.51 -5.80 -11.94
CA PRO A 96 15.11 -6.57 -13.05
C PRO A 96 14.85 -8.08 -13.00
N GLU A 97 14.42 -8.63 -11.87
CA GLU A 97 14.12 -10.05 -11.67
C GLU A 97 12.72 -10.48 -12.15
N ALA A 98 11.86 -9.55 -12.60
CA ALA A 98 10.47 -9.85 -12.97
C ALA A 98 10.25 -10.13 -14.48
N LYS A 99 11.31 -10.31 -15.28
CA LYS A 99 11.23 -10.42 -16.75
C LYS A 99 10.79 -11.78 -17.31
N SER A 100 10.31 -12.73 -16.49
CA SER A 100 9.92 -14.07 -16.97
C SER A 100 8.46 -14.45 -16.73
N ALA A 101 7.53 -13.48 -16.75
CA ALA A 101 6.11 -13.78 -16.50
C ALA A 101 5.15 -13.00 -17.41
N THR A 102 5.56 -12.70 -18.64
CA THR A 102 4.65 -12.14 -19.65
C THR A 102 4.50 -13.15 -20.77
N GLU A 103 3.80 -14.25 -20.47
CA GLU A 103 3.09 -15.13 -21.40
C GLU A 103 2.65 -16.35 -20.58
N ASN A 104 1.45 -16.27 -20.02
CA ASN A 104 0.49 -17.37 -19.86
C ASN A 104 -0.56 -16.97 -18.83
N SER A 105 -1.80 -16.90 -19.31
CA SER A 105 -3.00 -16.93 -18.49
C SER A 105 -2.89 -17.97 -17.38
N ASN A 106 -3.39 -17.58 -16.20
CA ASN A 106 -3.78 -18.40 -15.04
C ASN A 106 -2.92 -18.21 -13.78
N MET A 107 -3.54 -17.54 -12.79
CA MET A 107 -3.35 -17.68 -11.36
C MET A 107 -1.89 -17.72 -10.84
N LYS A 108 -1.37 -16.55 -10.43
CA LYS A 108 -0.67 -16.31 -9.16
C LYS A 108 -0.41 -14.82 -9.02
N ARG A 109 -0.91 -14.22 -7.94
CA ARG A 109 -0.72 -12.81 -7.58
C ARG A 109 0.77 -12.54 -7.36
N ALA A 110 1.45 -12.09 -8.39
CA ALA A 110 2.81 -11.58 -8.28
C ALA A 110 2.73 -10.21 -7.58
N THR A 111 3.21 -10.17 -6.34
CA THR A 111 3.37 -8.93 -5.59
C THR A 111 4.51 -8.13 -6.19
N ASN A 112 4.18 -7.23 -7.12
CA ASN A 112 5.11 -6.26 -7.67
C ASN A 112 5.59 -5.35 -6.53
N ARG A 113 6.77 -5.66 -5.98
CA ARG A 113 7.45 -4.82 -4.98
C ARG A 113 8.10 -3.65 -5.70
N PHE A 114 7.37 -2.54 -5.79
CA PHE A 114 7.94 -1.28 -6.24
C PHE A 114 8.74 -0.64 -5.10
N ARG A 115 10.03 -0.35 -5.36
CA ARG A 115 10.95 0.28 -4.40
C ARG A 115 11.11 1.75 -4.79
N PHE A 116 10.80 2.66 -3.87
CA PHE A 116 11.08 4.10 -4.02
C PHE A 116 12.56 4.36 -3.70
N HIS A 117 13.23 5.18 -4.52
CA HIS A 117 14.66 5.47 -4.42
C HIS A 117 14.91 6.92 -4.00
#